data_AF-A0A4D9D9J7-F1
#
_entry.id   AF-A0A4D9D9J7-F1
#
_cell.length_a   1.000
_cell.length_b   1.000
_cell.length_c   1.000
_cell.angle_alpha   90.00
_cell.angle_beta   90.00
_cell.angle_gamma   90.00
#
_symmetry.space_group_name_H-M   'P 1'
#
loop_
_entity.id
_entity.type
_entity.pdbx_description
1 polymer ?
#
loop_
_entity_poly.entity_id
_entity_poly.type
_entity_poly.pdbx_seq_one_letter_code
_entity_poly.pdbx_strand_id
1 'polypeptide(L)'
;MQVTHLLHLETSTAGKDVAVNPADTEEAIWAFLCEAQVDGFEEARRKMLIVQTDPRPYMRRAYELFRGKCSEEDLAKEGANLSSPAAFYALLYLGLYAEARDEADKARNYIHASVATPYGKANRDYMAGLARVHLLIRKWI
;
A
#
# COMPACT_ATOMS: atom_id res chain seq x y z
N MET A 1 13.91 -8.71 -24.53
CA MET A 1 14.86 -8.70 -23.41
C MET A 1 15.12 -7.24 -23.02
N GLN A 2 14.22 -6.57 -22.26
CA GLN A 2 14.48 -5.23 -21.69
C GLN A 2 13.35 -4.63 -20.81
N VAL A 3 12.64 -5.44 -20.02
CA VAL A 3 11.71 -4.89 -19.00
C VAL A 3 12.18 -5.27 -17.59
N THR A 4 12.65 -6.51 -17.40
CA THR A 4 13.24 -7.00 -16.14
C THR A 4 14.49 -6.25 -15.70
N HIS A 5 15.28 -5.71 -16.65
CA HIS A 5 16.52 -5.01 -16.33
C HIS A 5 16.31 -3.54 -15.92
N LEU A 6 15.18 -2.92 -16.28
CA LEU A 6 14.83 -1.58 -15.78
C LEU A 6 14.29 -1.65 -14.35
N LEU A 7 13.44 -2.64 -14.04
CA LEU A 7 12.90 -2.83 -12.69
C LEU A 7 13.99 -3.10 -11.65
N HIS A 8 15.05 -3.84 -12.02
CA HIS A 8 16.20 -4.08 -11.14
C HIS A 8 17.06 -2.83 -10.87
N LEU A 9 17.06 -1.84 -11.77
CA LEU A 9 17.81 -0.60 -11.58
C LEU A 9 17.04 0.38 -10.68
N GLU A 10 15.71 0.40 -10.75
CA GLU A 10 14.86 1.24 -9.88
C GLU A 10 14.73 0.70 -8.44
N THR A 11 14.72 -0.63 -8.26
CA THR A 11 14.78 -1.22 -6.90
C THR A 11 16.12 -0.94 -6.21
N SER A 12 17.21 -0.85 -6.99
CA SER A 12 18.53 -0.48 -6.48
C SER A 12 18.64 0.99 -6.04
N THR A 13 17.76 1.88 -6.52
CA THR A 13 17.74 3.30 -6.10
C THR A 13 16.86 3.54 -4.89
N ALA A 14 15.77 2.79 -4.69
CA ALA A 14 14.95 2.87 -3.47
C ALA A 14 15.78 2.60 -2.20
N GLY A 15 16.71 1.63 -2.26
CA GLY A 15 17.65 1.37 -1.15
C GLY A 15 18.62 2.53 -0.85
N LYS A 16 18.84 3.45 -1.80
CA LYS A 16 19.65 4.67 -1.61
C LYS A 16 18.82 5.86 -1.14
N ASP A 17 17.54 5.94 -1.47
CA ASP A 17 16.62 7.00 -1.03
C ASP A 17 16.20 6.85 0.45
N VAL A 18 16.07 5.62 0.96
CA VAL A 18 15.86 5.34 2.40
C VAL A 18 16.99 5.88 3.28
N ALA A 19 18.21 6.01 2.76
CA ALA A 19 19.32 6.61 3.51
C ALA A 19 19.16 8.13 3.72
N VAL A 20 18.33 8.78 2.90
CA VAL A 20 18.04 10.22 2.95
C VAL A 20 16.69 10.50 3.63
N ASN A 21 15.75 9.54 3.60
CA ASN A 21 14.47 9.60 4.31
C ASN A 21 14.15 8.28 5.07
N PRO A 22 14.84 7.99 6.19
CA PRO A 22 14.72 6.72 6.93
C PRO A 22 13.35 6.48 7.62
N ALA A 23 12.35 7.34 7.36
CA ALA A 23 11.02 7.30 7.97
C ALA A 23 9.87 7.11 6.94
N ASP A 24 10.16 6.93 5.65
CA ASP A 24 9.08 6.82 4.66
C ASP A 24 8.46 5.42 4.62
N THR A 25 7.46 5.26 5.48
CA THR A 25 6.66 4.04 5.57
C THR A 25 5.86 3.78 4.30
N GLU A 26 5.46 4.82 3.57
CA GLU A 26 4.74 4.66 2.30
C GLU A 26 5.71 4.11 1.25
N GLU A 27 6.91 4.67 1.14
CA GLU A 27 7.95 4.20 0.22
C GLU A 27 8.27 2.71 0.44
N ALA A 28 8.43 2.28 1.70
CA ALA A 28 8.68 0.88 2.02
C ALA A 28 7.54 -0.06 1.56
N ILE A 29 6.28 0.37 1.69
CA ILE A 29 5.12 -0.38 1.22
C ILE A 29 5.06 -0.39 -0.31
N TRP A 30 5.32 0.73 -0.98
CA TRP A 30 5.31 0.81 -2.44
C TRP A 30 6.43 -0.04 -3.06
N ALA A 31 7.64 0.00 -2.50
CA ALA A 31 8.73 -0.87 -2.89
C ALA A 31 8.34 -2.36 -2.74
N PHE A 32 7.76 -2.73 -1.60
CA PHE A 32 7.22 -4.07 -1.40
C PHE A 32 6.21 -4.47 -2.50
N LEU A 33 5.27 -3.59 -2.84
CA LEU A 33 4.22 -3.90 -3.82
C LEU A 33 4.83 -4.14 -5.21
N CYS A 34 5.83 -3.35 -5.60
CA CYS A 34 6.58 -3.56 -6.84
C CYS A 34 7.36 -4.88 -6.82
N GLU A 35 8.09 -5.16 -5.73
CA GLU A 35 8.84 -6.40 -5.56
C GLU A 35 7.93 -7.63 -5.57
N ALA A 36 6.73 -7.54 -4.98
CA ALA A 36 5.78 -8.64 -4.95
C ALA A 36 5.32 -9.05 -6.36
N GLN A 37 5.28 -8.13 -7.32
CA GLN A 37 4.97 -8.45 -8.72
C GLN A 37 6.11 -9.15 -9.46
N VAL A 38 7.36 -8.99 -9.00
CA VAL A 38 8.54 -9.58 -9.64
C VAL A 38 8.94 -10.90 -8.98
N ASP A 39 9.03 -10.90 -7.65
CA ASP A 39 9.60 -11.97 -6.85
C ASP A 39 8.54 -12.77 -6.07
N GLY A 40 7.29 -12.29 -6.04
CA GLY A 40 6.21 -12.86 -5.24
C GLY A 40 6.13 -12.30 -3.82
N PHE A 41 4.95 -12.42 -3.23
CA PHE A 41 4.59 -11.80 -1.94
C PHE A 41 5.53 -12.15 -0.78
N GLU A 42 5.86 -13.44 -0.60
CA GLU A 42 6.68 -13.88 0.54
C GLU A 42 8.16 -13.48 0.40
N GLU A 43 8.69 -13.37 -0.82
CA GLU A 43 10.06 -12.88 -1.04
C GLU A 43 10.12 -11.35 -0.83
N ALA A 44 9.15 -10.60 -1.38
CA ALA A 44 9.02 -9.17 -1.12
C ALA A 44 8.90 -8.87 0.38
N ARG A 45 8.17 -9.70 1.13
CA ARG A 45 8.08 -9.57 2.60
C ARG A 45 9.42 -9.73 3.30
N ARG A 46 10.23 -10.69 2.85
CA ARG A 46 11.57 -10.91 3.43
C ARG A 46 12.51 -9.75 3.13
N LYS A 47 12.41 -9.17 1.93
CA LYS A 47 13.23 -8.03 1.46
C LYS A 47 12.75 -6.66 1.97
N MET A 48 11.51 -6.59 2.46
CA MET A 48 10.86 -5.34 2.84
C MET A 48 11.76 -4.45 3.71
N LEU A 49 11.95 -3.22 3.25
CA LEU A 49 12.78 -2.19 3.86
C LEU A 49 12.38 -1.92 5.32
N ILE A 50 13.38 -1.74 6.18
CA ILE A 50 13.17 -1.43 7.60
C ILE A 50 13.19 0.09 7.77
N VAL A 51 12.07 0.64 8.20
CA VAL A 51 11.89 2.08 8.46
C VAL A 51 11.70 2.38 9.95
N GLN A 52 11.87 3.64 10.34
CA GLN A 52 11.49 4.14 11.66
C GLN A 52 9.96 4.11 11.87
N THR A 53 9.54 4.18 13.13
CA THR A 53 8.12 4.18 13.49
C THR A 53 7.38 5.39 12.93
N ASP A 54 6.40 5.17 12.05
CA ASP A 54 5.52 6.23 11.55
C ASP A 54 4.69 6.84 12.71
N PRO A 55 4.58 8.19 12.80
CA PRO A 55 3.73 8.84 13.80
C PRO A 55 2.22 8.60 13.55
N ARG A 56 1.80 8.29 12.33
CA ARG A 56 0.41 8.05 11.95
C ARG A 56 0.04 6.60 12.29
N PRO A 57 -0.92 6.34 13.20
CA PRO A 57 -1.26 4.98 13.65
C PRO A 57 -1.65 4.02 12.51
N TYR A 58 -2.48 4.49 11.56
CA TYR A 58 -2.91 3.68 10.42
C TYR A 58 -1.75 3.29 9.49
N MET A 59 -0.75 4.16 9.30
CA MET A 59 0.44 3.83 8.49
C MET A 59 1.34 2.84 9.17
N ARG A 60 1.57 3.02 10.48
CA ARG A 60 2.33 2.05 11.29
C ARG A 60 1.68 0.67 11.20
N ARG A 61 0.36 0.61 11.31
CA ARG A 61 -0.39 -0.63 11.21
C ARG A 61 -0.34 -1.24 9.82
N ALA A 62 -0.45 -0.43 8.77
CA ALA A 62 -0.27 -0.89 7.39
C ALA A 62 1.11 -1.54 7.22
N TYR A 63 2.17 -0.87 7.65
CA TYR A 63 3.52 -1.43 7.59
C TYR A 63 3.68 -2.73 8.39
N GLU A 64 3.12 -2.78 9.61
CA GLU A 64 3.09 -4.01 10.41
C GLU A 64 2.39 -5.17 9.67
N LEU A 65 1.28 -4.89 8.97
CA LEU A 65 0.57 -5.88 8.17
C LEU A 65 1.45 -6.43 7.03
N PHE A 66 2.10 -5.55 6.26
CA PHE A 66 2.99 -5.95 5.17
C PHE A 66 4.22 -6.74 5.69
N ARG A 67 4.75 -6.36 6.87
CA ARG A 67 5.80 -7.09 7.59
C ARG A 67 5.34 -8.40 8.23
N GLY A 68 4.04 -8.73 8.21
CA GLY A 68 3.48 -9.93 8.83
C GLY A 68 3.42 -9.89 10.37
N LYS A 69 3.37 -8.69 10.96
CA LYS A 69 3.35 -8.46 12.41
C LYS A 69 1.95 -8.20 12.99
N CYS A 70 0.96 -7.91 12.16
CA CYS A 70 -0.44 -7.78 12.58
C CYS A 70 -1.39 -8.39 11.54
N SER A 71 -2.67 -8.47 11.89
CA SER A 71 -3.73 -8.96 11.01
C SER A 71 -4.38 -7.83 10.20
N GLU A 72 -5.14 -8.20 9.17
CA GLU A 72 -5.99 -7.26 8.43
C GLU A 72 -7.06 -6.61 9.32
N GLU A 73 -7.56 -7.34 10.32
CA GLU A 73 -8.53 -6.83 11.28
C GLU A 73 -7.94 -5.68 12.11
N ASP A 74 -6.65 -5.78 12.48
CA ASP A 74 -5.98 -4.73 13.23
C ASP A 74 -5.88 -3.43 12.42
N LEU A 75 -5.61 -3.52 11.11
CA LEU A 75 -5.64 -2.35 10.22
C LEU A 75 -7.06 -1.82 10.01
N ALA A 76 -8.05 -2.71 9.88
CA ALA A 76 -9.45 -2.31 9.76
C ALA A 76 -9.93 -1.52 10.99
N LYS A 77 -9.47 -1.88 12.20
CA LYS A 77 -9.77 -1.16 13.45
C LYS A 77 -9.23 0.28 13.44
N GLU A 78 -8.01 0.51 12.94
CA GLU A 78 -7.45 1.87 12.80
C GLU A 78 -8.29 2.75 11.84
N GLY A 79 -8.95 2.12 10.86
CA GLY A 79 -9.83 2.76 9.88
C GLY A 79 -11.32 2.82 10.26
N ALA A 80 -11.71 2.42 11.48
CA ALA A 80 -13.13 2.25 11.84
C ALA A 80 -13.95 3.55 11.81
N ASN A 81 -13.32 4.70 12.07
CA ASN A 81 -13.99 5.99 11.97
C ASN A 81 -13.98 6.50 10.52
N LEU A 82 -15.08 6.25 9.78
CA LEU A 82 -15.22 6.62 8.37
C LEU A 82 -15.08 8.13 8.08
N SER A 83 -15.32 9.00 9.07
CA SER A 83 -15.14 10.45 8.91
C SER A 83 -13.67 10.87 8.98
N SER A 84 -12.78 10.00 9.44
CA SER A 84 -11.34 10.23 9.53
C SER A 84 -10.64 9.90 8.21
N PRO A 85 -9.60 10.64 7.80
CA PRO A 85 -8.72 10.24 6.71
C PRO A 85 -8.13 8.83 6.91
N ALA A 86 -7.95 8.39 8.15
CA ALA A 86 -7.44 7.05 8.47
C ALA A 86 -8.27 5.92 7.83
N ALA A 87 -9.59 6.10 7.71
CA ALA A 87 -10.46 5.11 7.06
C ALA A 87 -10.11 4.91 5.59
N PHE A 88 -9.86 6.01 4.87
CA PHE A 88 -9.44 5.96 3.47
C PHE A 88 -8.13 5.17 3.33
N TYR A 89 -7.10 5.52 4.11
CA TYR A 89 -5.80 4.88 4.02
C TYR A 89 -5.83 3.42 4.45
N ALA A 90 -6.51 3.08 5.54
CA ALA A 90 -6.66 1.69 5.99
C ALA A 90 -7.31 0.83 4.90
N LEU A 91 -8.41 1.29 4.30
CA LEU A 91 -9.09 0.59 3.20
C LEU A 91 -8.21 0.50 1.95
N LEU A 92 -7.49 1.57 1.60
CA LEU A 92 -6.58 1.56 0.46
C LEU A 92 -5.47 0.50 0.64
N TYR A 93 -4.79 0.49 1.80
CA TYR A 93 -3.72 -0.47 2.04
C TYR A 93 -4.21 -1.90 2.24
N LEU A 94 -5.40 -2.12 2.80
CA LEU A 94 -6.03 -3.45 2.80
C LEU A 94 -6.30 -3.94 1.37
N GLY A 95 -6.75 -3.04 0.49
CA GLY A 95 -6.97 -3.36 -0.92
C GLY A 95 -5.68 -3.76 -1.64
N LEU A 96 -4.62 -2.96 -1.49
CA LEU A 96 -3.31 -3.24 -2.09
C LEU A 96 -2.67 -4.50 -1.52
N TYR A 97 -2.83 -4.75 -0.21
CA TYR A 97 -2.35 -5.97 0.44
C TYR A 97 -3.06 -7.22 -0.08
N ALA A 98 -4.39 -7.18 -0.21
CA ALA A 98 -5.17 -8.25 -0.80
C ALA A 98 -4.77 -8.49 -2.26
N GLU A 99 -4.52 -7.44 -3.04
CA GLU A 99 -4.10 -7.58 -4.42
C GLU A 99 -2.72 -8.21 -4.56
N ALA A 100 -1.76 -7.83 -3.71
CA ALA A 100 -0.43 -8.44 -3.71
C ALA A 100 -0.45 -9.94 -3.35
N ARG A 101 -1.59 -10.45 -2.84
CA ARG A 101 -1.85 -11.85 -2.52
C ARG A 101 -2.76 -12.55 -3.54
N ASP A 102 -3.00 -11.92 -4.69
CA ASP A 102 -3.90 -12.40 -5.74
C ASP A 102 -5.38 -12.53 -5.30
N GLU A 103 -5.79 -11.84 -4.23
CA GLU A 103 -7.17 -11.84 -3.69
C GLU A 103 -8.03 -10.75 -4.37
N ALA A 104 -8.20 -10.83 -5.70
CA ALA A 104 -8.73 -9.75 -6.54
C ALA A 104 -10.11 -9.21 -6.14
N ASP A 105 -11.07 -10.07 -5.77
CA ASP A 105 -12.40 -9.61 -5.35
C ASP A 105 -12.36 -8.82 -4.05
N LYS A 106 -11.52 -9.24 -3.12
CA LYS A 106 -11.32 -8.58 -1.83
C LYS A 106 -10.61 -7.24 -2.01
N ALA A 107 -9.57 -7.21 -2.86
CA ALA A 107 -8.89 -5.99 -3.27
C ALA A 107 -9.87 -4.98 -3.87
N ARG A 108 -10.70 -5.43 -4.83
CA ARG A 108 -11.73 -4.60 -5.46
C ARG A 108 -12.65 -3.97 -4.42
N ASN A 109 -13.18 -4.78 -3.51
CA ASN A 109 -14.13 -4.30 -2.49
C ASN A 109 -13.48 -3.22 -1.59
N TYR A 110 -12.24 -3.43 -1.15
CA TYR A 110 -11.54 -2.47 -0.31
C TYR A 110 -11.20 -1.16 -1.03
N ILE A 111 -10.69 -1.22 -2.26
CA ILE A 111 -10.35 0.01 -3.02
C ILE A 111 -11.61 0.79 -3.41
N HIS A 112 -12.71 0.10 -3.73
CA HIS A 112 -14.02 0.76 -3.88
C HIS A 112 -14.47 1.46 -2.61
N ALA A 113 -14.39 0.76 -1.48
CA ALA A 113 -14.75 1.32 -0.18
C ALA A 113 -13.89 2.53 0.20
N SER A 114 -12.58 2.51 -0.11
CA SER A 114 -11.69 3.65 0.16
C SER A 114 -12.15 4.89 -0.59
N VAL A 115 -12.41 4.78 -1.91
CA VAL A 115 -12.93 5.89 -2.73
C VAL A 115 -14.30 6.37 -2.26
N ALA A 116 -15.11 5.48 -1.68
CA ALA A 116 -16.44 5.82 -1.17
C ALA A 116 -16.45 6.59 0.17
N THR A 117 -15.32 6.63 0.89
CA THR A 117 -15.20 7.40 2.14
C THR A 117 -15.38 8.92 1.89
N PRO A 118 -15.80 9.70 2.92
CA PRO A 118 -15.83 11.16 2.82
C PRO A 118 -14.50 11.76 2.32
N TYR A 119 -13.36 11.25 2.82
CA TYR A 119 -12.03 11.68 2.39
C TYR A 119 -11.78 11.35 0.92
N GLY A 120 -12.04 10.12 0.47
CA GLY A 120 -11.82 9.69 -0.91
C GLY A 120 -12.72 10.40 -1.94
N LYS A 121 -13.93 10.80 -1.54
CA LYS A 121 -14.87 11.57 -2.37
C LYS A 121 -14.49 13.05 -2.48
N ALA A 122 -14.14 13.68 -1.36
CA ALA A 122 -13.92 15.12 -1.29
C ALA A 122 -12.54 15.53 -1.81
N ASN A 123 -11.52 14.69 -1.60
CA ASN A 123 -10.15 15.07 -1.88
C ASN A 123 -9.69 14.70 -3.30
N ARG A 124 -8.96 15.65 -3.89
CA ARG A 124 -8.23 15.51 -5.16
C ARG A 124 -6.72 15.37 -4.91
N ASP A 125 -6.34 14.97 -3.70
CA ASP A 125 -4.95 14.64 -3.44
C ASP A 125 -4.51 13.41 -4.26
N TYR A 126 -3.20 13.21 -4.25
CA TYR A 126 -2.55 12.18 -5.03
C TYR A 126 -3.08 10.78 -4.70
N MET A 127 -3.33 10.47 -3.42
CA MET A 127 -3.70 9.13 -2.98
C MET A 127 -5.15 8.81 -3.32
N ALA A 128 -6.06 9.76 -3.17
CA ALA A 128 -7.43 9.63 -3.66
C ALA A 128 -7.47 9.50 -5.20
N GLY A 129 -6.58 10.22 -5.90
CA GLY A 129 -6.36 10.06 -7.34
C GLY A 129 -5.89 8.66 -7.72
N LEU A 130 -4.87 8.17 -7.03
CA LEU A 130 -4.30 6.83 -7.20
C LEU A 130 -5.38 5.76 -7.06
N ALA A 131 -6.17 5.79 -5.99
CA ALA A 131 -7.23 4.81 -5.76
C ALA A 131 -8.24 4.77 -6.93
N ARG A 132 -8.64 5.94 -7.46
CA ARG A 132 -9.55 6.02 -8.61
C ARG A 132 -8.92 5.50 -9.89
N VAL A 133 -7.68 5.90 -10.18
CA VAL A 133 -6.93 5.42 -11.36
C VAL A 133 -6.72 3.91 -11.28
N HIS A 134 -6.46 3.39 -10.09
CA HIS A 134 -6.33 1.96 -9.86
C HIS A 134 -7.61 1.21 -10.23
N LEU A 135 -8.78 1.66 -9.76
CA LEU A 135 -10.08 1.07 -10.16
C LEU A 135 -10.28 1.08 -11.69
N LEU A 136 -9.92 2.19 -12.36
CA LEU A 136 -10.05 2.33 -13.81
C LEU A 136 -9.14 1.36 -14.57
N ILE A 137 -7.86 1.28 -14.22
CA ILE A 137 -6.89 0.42 -14.91
C ILE A 137 -7.23 -1.06 -14.72
N ARG A 138 -7.76 -1.44 -13.56
CA ARG A 138 -8.22 -2.80 -13.27
C ARG A 138 -9.60 -3.13 -13.84
N LYS A 139 -10.28 -2.15 -14.46
CA LYS A 139 -11.65 -2.27 -15.01
C LYS A 139 -12.66 -2.71 -13.94
N TRP A 140 -12.51 -2.15 -12.73
CA TRP A 140 -13.42 -2.38 -11.62
C TRP A 140 -14.54 -1.35 -11.54
N ILE A 141 -14.54 -0.37 -12.45
CA ILE A 141 -15.60 0.59 -12.75
C ILE A 141 -15.65 0.85 -14.25
#